data_AF-A0A654TGN4-F1
#
_entry.id   AF-A0A654TGN4-F1
#
_cell.length_a   1.000
_cell.length_b   1.000
_cell.length_c   1.000
_cell.angle_alpha   90.00
_cell.angle_beta   90.00
_cell.angle_gamma   90.00
#
_symmetry.space_group_name_H-M   'P 1'
#
loop_
_entity.id
_entity.type
_entity.pdbx_description
1 polymer ?
#
loop_
_entity_poly.entity_id
_entity_poly.type
_entity_poly.pdbx_seq_one_letter_code
_entity_poly.pdbx_strand_id
1 'polypeptide(L)'
;MALETHGRADVHVDKTADTSDTVGLLSAIYPLRIHCDGATDFARIPGSGIDYGLLRYLRADTAERLRAHREPQLLLNYLGSLHVGVGDLAVDRALLADVGQLPEPEQPVRHELTVLAALLGPADAPVLATRWRTLPDILSADDVATLQSLWQGALAEITA
;
A
#
# COMPACT_ATOMS: atom_id res chain seq x y z
N MET A 1 -8.02 -1.35 -7.73
CA MET A 1 -6.81 -0.86 -7.04
C MET A 1 -6.10 -2.05 -6.41
N ALA A 2 -4.78 -2.04 -6.27
CA ALA A 2 -4.02 -2.94 -5.41
C ALA A 2 -3.83 -2.25 -4.05
N LEU A 3 -4.05 -2.98 -2.96
CA LEU A 3 -3.74 -2.53 -1.62
C LEU A 3 -2.55 -3.32 -1.11
N GLU A 4 -1.50 -2.61 -0.68
CA GLU A 4 -0.38 -3.19 0.04
C GLU A 4 -0.56 -2.93 1.54
N THR A 5 -0.63 -4.02 2.31
CA THR A 5 -0.78 -3.99 3.76
C THR A 5 0.44 -4.55 4.44
N HIS A 6 0.80 -3.92 5.56
CA HIS A 6 1.91 -4.30 6.42
C HIS A 6 1.34 -4.96 7.68
N GLY A 7 1.81 -6.16 8.01
CA GLY A 7 1.32 -6.93 9.16
C GLY A 7 1.94 -8.32 9.19
N ARG A 8 1.74 -9.05 10.28
CA ARG A 8 2.11 -10.47 10.37
C ARG A 8 0.88 -11.33 10.19
N ALA A 9 1.02 -12.38 9.41
CA ALA A 9 -0.06 -13.31 9.09
C ALA A 9 0.07 -14.63 9.87
N ASP A 10 0.94 -14.68 10.88
CA ASP A 10 1.25 -15.88 11.67
C ASP A 10 -0.02 -16.58 12.17
N VAL A 11 -0.97 -15.80 12.71
CA VAL A 11 -2.27 -16.25 13.21
C VAL A 11 -3.13 -16.99 12.18
N HIS A 12 -2.88 -16.77 10.88
CA HIS A 12 -3.58 -17.39 9.76
C HIS A 12 -2.81 -18.57 9.16
N VAL A 13 -1.51 -18.71 9.47
CA VAL A 13 -0.65 -19.77 8.94
C VAL A 13 -0.53 -20.92 9.94
N ASP A 14 -0.08 -20.63 11.16
CA ASP A 14 0.13 -21.62 12.21
C ASP A 14 0.12 -20.93 13.59
N LYS A 15 -0.52 -21.54 14.60
CA LYS A 15 -0.63 -20.97 15.95
C LYS A 15 0.71 -20.83 16.68
N THR A 16 1.76 -21.48 16.19
CA THR A 16 3.12 -21.47 16.75
C THR A 16 4.10 -20.67 15.90
N ALA A 17 3.67 -20.18 14.73
CA ALA A 17 4.48 -19.26 13.94
C ALA A 17 4.64 -17.93 14.69
N ASP A 18 5.86 -17.40 14.68
CA ASP A 18 6.17 -16.08 15.21
C ASP A 18 7.20 -15.41 14.29
N THR A 19 6.75 -14.38 13.58
CA THR A 19 7.58 -13.57 12.69
C THR A 19 7.72 -12.13 13.19
N SER A 20 7.45 -11.89 14.47
CA SER A 20 7.56 -10.55 15.10
C SER A 20 8.96 -9.96 14.93
N ASP A 21 9.99 -10.75 15.21
CA ASP A 21 11.40 -10.37 15.10
C ASP A 21 12.06 -10.78 13.78
N THR A 22 11.27 -11.18 12.78
CA THR A 22 11.79 -11.55 11.46
C THR A 22 11.88 -10.35 10.53
N VAL A 23 13.07 -10.12 9.99
CA VAL A 23 13.31 -9.12 8.93
C VAL A 23 13.15 -9.77 7.57
N GLY A 24 12.30 -9.19 6.72
CA GLY A 24 12.08 -9.66 5.36
C GLY A 24 10.93 -8.97 4.66
N LEU A 25 10.72 -9.32 3.39
CA LEU A 25 9.57 -8.88 2.60
C LEU A 25 8.34 -9.68 3.00
N LEU A 26 7.63 -9.17 4.01
CA LEU A 26 6.42 -9.78 4.57
C LEU A 26 5.14 -9.00 4.21
N SER A 27 5.20 -8.06 3.26
CA SER A 27 4.01 -7.33 2.83
C SER A 27 3.06 -8.25 2.04
N ALA A 28 1.76 -7.95 2.13
CA ALA A 28 0.74 -8.61 1.34
C ALA A 28 0.10 -7.59 0.40
N ILE A 29 -0.08 -7.98 -0.87
CA ILE A 29 -0.68 -7.15 -1.91
C ILE A 29 -1.88 -7.90 -2.50
N TYR A 30 -3.05 -7.27 -2.48
CA TYR A 30 -4.27 -7.85 -3.04
C TYR A 30 -5.15 -6.80 -3.74
N PRO A 31 -5.93 -7.21 -4.76
CA PRO A 31 -6.81 -6.30 -5.47
C PRO A 31 -8.06 -5.96 -4.65
N LEU A 32 -8.39 -4.67 -4.61
CA LEU A 32 -9.63 -4.12 -4.09
C LEU A 32 -10.42 -3.45 -5.23
N ARG A 33 -11.70 -3.79 -5.34
CA ARG A 33 -12.65 -3.09 -6.21
C ARG A 33 -13.29 -1.96 -5.42
N ILE A 34 -13.18 -0.74 -5.95
CA ILE A 34 -13.83 0.44 -5.41
C ILE A 34 -15.04 0.71 -6.30
N HIS A 35 -16.22 0.84 -5.70
CA HIS A 35 -17.45 1.19 -6.38
C HIS A 35 -17.70 2.69 -6.26
N CYS A 36 -18.25 3.30 -7.30
CA CYS A 36 -18.50 4.76 -7.34
C CYS A 36 -19.62 5.22 -6.39
N ASP A 37 -20.40 4.29 -5.84
CA ASP A 37 -21.44 4.55 -4.83
C ASP A 37 -20.89 4.58 -3.39
N GLY A 38 -19.56 4.59 -3.22
CA GLY A 38 -18.89 4.86 -1.95
C GLY A 38 -18.73 3.65 -1.03
N ALA A 39 -19.42 2.54 -1.29
CA ALA A 39 -19.22 1.31 -0.52
C ALA A 39 -17.95 0.59 -1.00
N THR A 40 -16.88 0.68 -0.20
CA THR A 40 -15.78 -0.28 -0.34
C THR A 40 -16.20 -1.60 0.27
N ASP A 41 -16.17 -2.65 -0.55
CA ASP A 41 -16.50 -4.03 -0.16
C ASP A 41 -15.45 -4.65 0.79
N PHE A 42 -14.71 -3.86 1.57
CA PHE A 42 -13.65 -4.34 2.47
C PHE A 42 -14.17 -5.44 3.40
N ALA A 43 -15.33 -5.23 4.02
CA ALA A 43 -15.98 -6.22 4.88
C ALA A 43 -16.45 -7.49 4.13
N ARG A 44 -16.49 -7.46 2.80
CA ARG A 44 -16.92 -8.57 1.95
C ARG A 44 -15.76 -9.35 1.34
N ILE A 45 -14.51 -8.92 1.55
CA ILE A 45 -13.33 -9.71 1.18
C ILE A 45 -13.17 -10.83 2.21
N PRO A 46 -13.44 -12.10 1.87
CA PRO A 46 -13.27 -13.18 2.81
C PRO A 46 -11.79 -13.51 2.98
N GLY A 47 -11.45 -14.10 4.13
CA GLY A 47 -10.11 -14.61 4.39
C GLY A 47 -9.14 -13.55 4.90
N SER A 48 -7.86 -13.86 4.80
CA SER A 48 -6.75 -13.03 5.30
C SER A 48 -6.05 -12.26 4.18
N GLY A 49 -5.27 -11.24 4.53
CA GLY A 49 -4.54 -10.42 3.55
C GLY A 49 -3.55 -11.21 2.68
N ILE A 50 -3.06 -12.37 3.14
CA ILE A 50 -2.12 -13.20 2.38
C ILE A 50 -2.79 -14.15 1.39
N ASP A 51 -4.09 -14.41 1.55
CA ASP A 51 -4.80 -15.48 0.81
C ASP A 51 -4.76 -15.23 -0.69
N TYR A 52 -4.89 -13.98 -1.13
CA TYR A 52 -4.77 -13.65 -2.55
C TYR A 52 -3.41 -14.08 -3.12
N GLY A 53 -2.31 -13.79 -2.43
CA GLY A 53 -0.98 -14.18 -2.85
C GLY A 53 -0.83 -15.70 -2.93
N LEU A 54 -1.31 -16.41 -1.92
CA LEU A 54 -1.32 -17.88 -1.89
C LEU A 54 -2.11 -18.46 -3.08
N LEU A 55 -3.31 -17.95 -3.35
CA LEU A 55 -4.18 -18.40 -4.43
C LEU A 55 -3.64 -18.03 -5.82
N ARG A 56 -3.03 -16.85 -5.96
CA ARG A 56 -2.55 -16.29 -7.24
C ARG A 56 -1.20 -16.84 -7.67
N TYR A 57 -0.36 -17.27 -6.73
CA TYR A 57 1.02 -17.67 -7.01
C TYR A 57 1.39 -19.09 -6.60
N LEU A 58 0.81 -19.64 -5.52
CA LEU A 58 1.22 -20.95 -5.00
C LEU A 58 0.27 -22.09 -5.37
N ARG A 59 -1.02 -21.79 -5.62
CA ARG A 59 -2.03 -22.81 -5.89
C ARG A 59 -2.38 -22.86 -7.38
N ALA A 60 -1.93 -23.90 -8.08
CA ALA A 60 -1.94 -23.98 -9.54
C ALA A 60 -3.32 -23.76 -10.19
N ASP A 61 -4.37 -24.39 -9.66
CA ASP A 61 -5.73 -24.33 -10.20
C ASP A 61 -6.41 -22.96 -10.03
N THR A 62 -6.09 -22.20 -8.98
CA THR A 62 -6.52 -20.79 -8.87
C THR A 62 -5.60 -19.83 -9.59
N ALA A 63 -4.30 -20.13 -9.68
CA ALA A 63 -3.34 -19.23 -10.29
C ALA A 63 -3.68 -18.96 -11.77
N GLU A 64 -4.08 -19.98 -12.53
CA GLU A 64 -4.52 -19.81 -13.92
C GLU A 64 -5.76 -18.91 -14.03
N ARG A 65 -6.77 -19.15 -13.19
CA ARG A 65 -8.02 -18.38 -13.17
C ARG A 65 -7.77 -16.91 -12.81
N LEU A 66 -6.95 -16.66 -11.80
CA LEU A 66 -6.67 -15.31 -11.31
C LEU A 66 -5.75 -14.53 -12.26
N ARG A 67 -4.86 -15.20 -13.00
CA ARG A 67 -4.02 -14.58 -14.05
C ARG A 67 -4.81 -14.08 -15.25
N ALA A 68 -6.01 -14.61 -15.49
CA ALA A 68 -6.85 -14.17 -16.60
C ALA A 68 -7.47 -12.77 -16.37
N HIS A 69 -7.42 -12.25 -15.15
CA HIS A 69 -7.92 -10.92 -14.83
C HIS A 69 -6.85 -9.84 -15.00
N ARG A 70 -7.28 -8.62 -15.33
CA ARG A 70 -6.38 -7.46 -15.43
C ARG A 70 -5.77 -7.13 -14.07
N GLU A 71 -4.49 -6.80 -14.07
CA GLU A 71 -3.80 -6.29 -12.89
C GLU A 71 -4.26 -4.86 -12.56
N PRO A 72 -4.27 -4.45 -11.28
CA PRO A 72 -4.67 -3.10 -10.90
C PRO A 72 -3.71 -2.03 -11.42
N GLN A 73 -4.26 -0.92 -11.90
CA GLN A 73 -3.47 0.22 -12.38
C GLN A 73 -2.98 1.15 -11.26
N LEU A 74 -3.62 1.10 -10.09
CA LEU A 74 -3.32 1.93 -8.92
C LEU A 74 -2.87 1.05 -7.76
N LEU A 75 -1.76 1.39 -7.10
CA LEU A 75 -1.32 0.82 -5.83
C LEU A 75 -1.48 1.84 -4.70
N LEU A 76 -2.19 1.46 -3.65
CA LEU A 76 -2.17 2.16 -2.36
C LEU A 76 -1.34 1.34 -1.39
N ASN A 77 -0.23 1.90 -0.92
CA ASN A 77 0.59 1.34 0.15
C ASN A 77 0.38 2.20 1.40
N TYR A 78 -0.23 1.61 2.42
CA TYR A 78 -0.38 2.25 3.73
C TYR A 78 0.63 1.65 4.72
N LEU A 79 1.53 2.49 5.20
CA LEU A 79 2.61 2.10 6.13
C LEU A 79 2.17 2.13 7.60
N GLY A 80 0.97 2.63 7.90
CA GLY A 80 0.51 2.85 9.27
C GLY A 80 1.11 4.09 9.91
N SER A 81 1.19 4.08 11.24
CA SER A 81 1.80 5.16 12.02
C SER A 81 3.30 4.98 12.14
N LEU A 82 4.05 5.86 11.47
CA LEU A 82 5.49 5.95 11.59
C LEU A 82 5.80 6.89 12.74
N HIS A 83 5.97 6.30 13.92
CA HIS A 83 6.48 7.03 15.07
C HIS A 83 7.98 7.29 14.86
N VAL A 84 8.31 8.45 14.30
CA VAL A 84 9.69 8.91 14.19
C VAL A 84 10.19 9.20 15.61
N GLY A 85 11.12 8.38 16.12
CA GLY A 85 11.74 8.57 17.44
C GLY A 85 11.16 7.71 18.59
N VAL A 86 10.82 6.44 18.35
CA VAL A 86 10.59 5.49 19.45
C VAL A 86 11.94 5.03 20.00
N GLY A 87 12.35 5.58 21.15
CA GLY A 87 13.65 5.33 21.79
C GLY A 87 14.75 6.30 21.35
N ASP A 88 16.01 6.00 21.70
CA ASP A 88 17.20 6.83 21.40
C ASP A 88 17.61 6.84 19.91
N LEU A 89 16.83 6.17 19.05
CA LEU A 89 17.14 6.05 17.63
C LEU A 89 16.43 7.15 16.84
N ALA A 90 17.16 8.25 16.62
CA ALA A 90 16.76 9.26 15.65
C ALA A 90 17.03 8.76 14.22
N VAL A 91 16.02 8.84 13.36
CA VAL A 91 16.18 8.55 11.94
C VAL A 91 17.07 9.62 11.31
N ASP A 92 18.25 9.22 10.82
CA ASP A 92 19.15 10.12 10.11
C ASP A 92 18.57 10.45 8.73
N ARG A 93 18.11 11.70 8.59
CA ARG A 93 17.53 12.21 7.35
C ARG A 93 18.54 12.26 6.20
N ALA A 94 19.84 12.37 6.48
CA ALA A 94 20.86 12.35 5.44
C ALA A 94 20.99 10.95 4.84
N LEU A 95 20.97 9.90 5.65
CA LEU A 95 20.98 8.52 5.17
C LEU A 95 19.72 8.16 4.36
N LEU A 96 18.56 8.71 4.74
CA LEU A 96 17.32 8.53 3.97
C LEU A 96 17.32 9.24 2.62
N ALA A 97 18.08 10.33 2.47
CA ALA A 97 18.16 11.06 1.21
C ALA A 97 18.89 10.26 0.12
N ASP A 98 19.82 9.38 0.53
CA ASP A 98 20.58 8.49 -0.36
C ASP A 98 19.84 7.20 -0.73
N VAL A 99 18.71 6.89 -0.08
CA VAL A 99 17.85 5.78 -0.51
C VAL A 99 17.19 6.18 -1.83
N GLY A 100 17.62 5.51 -2.91
CA GLY A 100 17.17 5.74 -4.27
C GLY A 100 15.66 5.98 -4.35
N GLN A 101 15.28 7.22 -4.69
CA GLN A 101 13.89 7.62 -4.81
C GLN A 101 13.21 7.06 -6.07
N LEU A 102 14.02 6.53 -6.99
CA LEU A 102 13.62 5.96 -8.26
C LEU A 102 13.81 4.45 -8.21
N PRO A 103 12.84 3.66 -8.71
CA PRO A 103 13.06 2.24 -8.95
C PRO A 103 14.22 2.04 -9.94
N GLU A 104 14.82 0.85 -9.90
CA GLU A 104 15.86 0.42 -10.85
C GLU A 104 15.43 0.76 -12.30
N PRO A 105 16.30 1.38 -13.13
CA PRO A 105 15.93 1.95 -14.44
C PRO A 105 15.24 0.96 -15.41
N GLU A 106 15.48 -0.34 -15.24
CA GLU A 106 14.96 -1.39 -16.11
C GLU A 106 13.82 -2.21 -15.48
N GLN A 107 13.32 -1.81 -14.30
CA GLN A 107 12.18 -2.50 -13.71
C GLN A 107 10.86 -2.10 -14.39
N PRO A 108 10.03 -3.07 -14.79
CA PRO A 108 8.72 -2.79 -15.34
C PRO A 108 7.84 -2.10 -14.29
N VAL A 109 7.19 -1.02 -14.71
CA VAL A 109 6.23 -0.31 -13.86
C VAL A 109 4.96 -1.16 -13.78
N ARG A 110 4.64 -1.63 -12.57
CA ARG A 110 3.47 -2.48 -12.31
C ARG A 110 2.17 -1.72 -12.15
N HIS A 111 2.26 -0.46 -11.72
CA HIS A 111 1.11 0.39 -11.42
C HIS A 111 1.38 1.79 -11.97
N GLU A 112 0.44 2.31 -12.74
CA GLU A 112 0.47 3.63 -13.37
C GLU A 112 0.47 4.76 -12.33
N LEU A 113 -0.21 4.53 -11.20
CA LEU A 113 -0.20 5.40 -10.03
C LEU A 113 0.12 4.58 -8.77
N THR A 114 1.15 4.99 -8.03
CA THR A 114 1.43 4.50 -6.68
C THR A 114 1.23 5.63 -5.67
N VAL A 115 0.41 5.40 -4.66
CA VAL A 115 0.22 6.29 -3.52
C VAL A 115 0.77 5.60 -2.28
N LEU A 116 1.85 6.12 -1.73
CA LEU A 116 2.32 5.77 -0.39
C LEU A 116 1.64 6.69 0.62
N ALA A 117 1.12 6.14 1.70
CA ALA A 117 0.46 6.89 2.77
C ALA A 117 0.99 6.45 4.14
N ALA A 118 1.25 7.40 5.02
CA ALA A 118 1.67 7.15 6.39
C ALA A 118 1.17 8.24 7.34
N LEU A 119 0.91 7.90 8.59
CA LEU A 119 0.72 8.87 9.64
C LEU A 119 2.10 9.22 10.23
N LEU A 120 2.41 10.51 10.27
CA LEU A 120 3.64 11.08 10.82
C LEU A 120 3.32 11.96 12.03
N GLY A 121 4.28 12.09 12.95
CA GLY A 121 4.15 12.96 14.12
C GLY A 121 3.64 12.23 15.35
N PRO A 122 3.39 12.97 16.44
CA PRO A 122 3.00 12.38 17.72
C PRO A 122 1.54 11.88 17.68
N ALA A 123 1.22 10.92 18.56
CA ALA A 123 -0.07 10.22 18.54
C ALA A 123 -1.29 11.13 18.81
N ASP A 124 -1.09 12.27 19.47
CA ASP A 124 -2.11 13.27 19.77
C ASP A 124 -2.36 14.26 18.61
N ALA A 125 -1.41 14.39 17.69
CA ALA A 125 -1.53 15.27 16.52
C ALA A 125 -0.89 14.63 15.26
N PRO A 126 -1.41 13.48 14.79
CA PRO A 126 -0.85 12.82 13.61
C PRO A 126 -1.19 13.61 12.34
N VAL A 127 -0.22 13.64 11.41
CA VAL A 127 -0.38 14.21 10.07
C VAL A 127 -0.33 13.07 9.05
N LEU A 128 -1.36 12.97 8.22
CA LEU A 128 -1.34 12.06 7.08
C LEU A 128 -0.43 12.63 5.98
N ALA A 129 0.71 11.98 5.75
CA ALA A 129 1.59 12.28 4.64
C ALA A 129 1.35 11.30 3.49
N THR A 130 1.35 11.81 2.26
CA THR A 130 1.27 10.96 1.06
C THR A 130 2.39 11.28 0.09
N ARG A 131 2.88 10.25 -0.60
CA ARG A 131 3.81 10.36 -1.72
C ARG A 131 3.20 9.70 -2.93
N TRP A 132 3.12 10.45 -4.02
CA TRP A 132 2.52 10.00 -5.27
C TRP A 132 3.63 9.76 -6.27
N ARG A 133 3.61 8.59 -6.92
CA ARG A 133 4.48 8.27 -8.04
C ARG A 133 3.61 7.94 -9.24
N THR A 134 3.87 8.64 -10.34
CA THR A 134 3.11 8.57 -11.58
C THR A 134 4.05 8.35 -12.75
N LEU A 135 3.45 8.05 -13.92
CA LEU A 135 4.15 8.07 -15.19
C LEU A 135 3.68 9.28 -16.00
N PRO A 136 4.58 10.21 -16.38
CA PRO A 136 4.18 11.43 -17.09
C PRO A 136 3.56 11.16 -18.46
N ASP A 137 3.90 10.02 -19.08
CA ASP A 137 3.31 9.57 -20.35
C ASP A 137 1.86 9.06 -20.20
N ILE A 138 1.39 8.85 -18.97
CA ILE A 138 0.04 8.34 -18.65
C ILE A 138 -0.79 9.38 -17.90
N LEU A 139 -0.20 10.04 -16.90
CA LEU A 139 -0.84 11.05 -16.05
C LEU A 139 -0.01 12.33 -16.10
N SER A 140 -0.62 13.39 -16.63
CA SER A 140 -0.01 14.72 -16.67
C SER A 140 0.07 15.33 -15.26
N ALA A 141 0.86 16.41 -15.12
CA ALA A 141 0.91 17.15 -13.86
C ALA A 141 -0.46 17.70 -13.45
N ASP A 142 -1.29 18.11 -14.42
CA ASP A 142 -2.63 18.64 -14.17
C ASP A 142 -3.60 17.54 -13.72
N ASP A 143 -3.48 16.33 -14.30
CA ASP A 143 -4.25 15.16 -13.85
C ASP A 143 -3.92 14.82 -12.40
N VAL A 144 -2.62 14.81 -12.05
CA VAL A 144 -2.16 14.52 -10.69
C VAL A 144 -2.65 15.60 -9.70
N ALA A 145 -2.56 16.88 -10.07
CA ALA A 145 -3.06 17.98 -9.23
C ALA A 145 -4.57 17.86 -8.99
N THR A 146 -5.33 17.47 -10.02
CA THR A 146 -6.78 17.22 -9.91
C THR A 146 -7.08 16.07 -8.95
N LEU A 147 -6.38 14.94 -9.08
CA LEU A 147 -6.54 13.79 -8.19
C LEU A 147 -6.19 14.14 -6.74
N GLN A 148 -5.14 14.93 -6.52
CA GLN A 148 -4.74 15.38 -5.19
C GLN A 148 -5.80 16.29 -4.55
N SER A 149 -6.39 17.20 -5.33
CA SER A 149 -7.47 18.06 -4.84
C SER A 149 -8.71 17.26 -4.45
N LEU A 150 -9.12 16.29 -5.28
CA LEU A 150 -10.24 15.39 -4.97
C LEU A 150 -9.98 14.55 -3.72
N TRP A 151 -8.77 14.01 -3.58
CA TRP A 151 -8.35 13.27 -2.39
C TRP A 151 -8.44 14.11 -1.12
N GLN A 152 -7.95 15.35 -1.16
CA GLN A 152 -8.02 16.28 -0.03
C GLN A 152 -9.46 16.64 0.33
N GLY A 153 -10.30 16.90 -0.68
CA GLY A 153 -11.73 17.16 -0.47
C GLY A 153 -12.43 15.99 0.21
N ALA A 154 -12.25 14.77 -0.30
CA ALA A 154 -12.84 13.57 0.28
C ALA A 154 -12.35 13.29 1.72
N LEU A 155 -11.06 13.53 2.00
CA LEU A 155 -10.55 13.41 3.37
C LEU A 155 -11.19 14.43 4.32
N ALA A 156 -11.32 15.68 3.87
CA ALA A 156 -11.93 16.74 4.68
C ALA A 156 -13.37 16.39 5.07
N GLU A 157 -14.15 15.80 4.16
CA GLU A 157 -15.51 15.33 4.42
C GLU A 157 -15.58 14.21 5.47
N ILE A 158 -14.58 13.31 5.51
CA ILE A 158 -14.55 12.19 6.47
C ILE A 158 -14.08 12.63 7.86
N THR A 159 -13.24 13.67 7.92
CA THR A 159 -12.67 14.18 9.19
C THR A 159 -13.49 15.29 9.84
N ALA A 160 -14.53 15.80 9.17
CA ALA A 160 -15.46 16.81 9.68
C ALA A 160 -16.50 16.21 10.63
#